data_AF-A0A151AR47-F1
#
_entry.id   AF-A0A151AR47-F1
#
_cell.length_a   1.000
_cell.length_b   1.000
_cell.length_c   1.000
_cell.angle_alpha   90.00
_cell.angle_beta   90.00
_cell.angle_gamma   90.00
#
_symmetry.space_group_name_H-M   'P 1'
#
loop_
_entity.id
_entity.type
_entity.pdbx_description
1 polymer ?
#
loop_
_entity_poly.entity_id
_entity_poly.type
_entity_poly.pdbx_seq_one_letter_code
_entity_poly.pdbx_strand_id
1 'polypeptide(L)'
;MKETDRVIHLAAEAGRIILQSGGETYRVEETILRICYAFNVKKADSFVTPTGLMISLTDKDGKTISLVKRISSRTVNLEKISQVNDLSRALSSKSLSLDYVEQRLEEIDKAPGYSDKILILASALIAGFFTLLFGGNLRDFFVSLLIGVIVKLLSLSLNNIRINEFFINSLGGAVASLIALISVYLGIGQNEDKIIIGSIMLLVPGLIITNAIRDTIAGDLVSGISRAVEATFIAIAIAIGSGTVIKLWFTYLGGFNI
;
A
#
# COMPACT_ATOMS: atom_id res chain seq x y z
N MET A 1 -8.78 -30.47 -16.86
CA MET A 1 -9.47 -29.31 -16.26
C MET A 1 -10.40 -28.75 -17.33
N LYS A 2 -11.70 -28.57 -17.07
CA LYS A 2 -12.58 -27.97 -18.10
C LYS A 2 -12.11 -26.54 -18.35
N GLU A 3 -12.29 -26.02 -19.57
CA GLU A 3 -11.88 -24.65 -19.94
C GLU A 3 -12.41 -23.60 -18.95
N THR A 4 -13.65 -23.77 -18.48
CA THR A 4 -14.29 -22.92 -17.48
C THR A 4 -13.59 -22.91 -16.11
N ASP A 5 -13.05 -24.07 -15.68
CA ASP A 5 -12.28 -24.18 -14.45
C ASP A 5 -10.97 -23.39 -14.56
N ARG A 6 -10.33 -23.40 -15.74
CA ARG A 6 -9.13 -22.59 -15.99
C ARG A 6 -9.44 -21.10 -15.93
N VAL A 7 -10.56 -20.68 -16.52
CA VAL A 7 -10.98 -19.27 -16.54
C VAL A 7 -11.24 -18.74 -15.13
N ILE A 8 -11.92 -19.49 -14.24
CA ILE A 8 -12.14 -19.03 -12.85
C ILE A 8 -10.82 -18.85 -12.10
N HIS A 9 -9.86 -19.75 -12.30
CA HIS A 9 -8.55 -19.67 -11.66
C HIS A 9 -7.73 -18.50 -12.20
N LEU A 10 -7.75 -18.27 -13.51
CA LEU A 10 -7.10 -17.14 -14.15
C LEU A 10 -7.66 -15.80 -13.66
N ALA A 11 -8.99 -15.66 -13.66
CA ALA A 11 -9.66 -14.44 -13.19
C ALA A 11 -9.37 -14.18 -11.70
N ALA A 12 -9.40 -15.23 -10.87
CA ALA A 12 -9.01 -15.14 -9.47
C ALA A 12 -7.55 -14.73 -9.29
N GLU A 13 -6.66 -15.12 -10.20
CA GLU A 13 -5.25 -14.76 -10.12
C GLU A 13 -5.00 -13.30 -10.50
N ALA A 14 -5.62 -12.82 -11.57
CA ALA A 14 -5.60 -11.40 -11.90
C ALA A 14 -6.16 -10.56 -10.74
N GLY A 15 -7.29 -10.99 -10.17
CA GLY A 15 -7.90 -10.31 -9.04
C GLY A 15 -7.02 -10.34 -7.78
N ARG A 16 -6.38 -11.48 -7.50
CA ARG A 16 -5.39 -11.59 -6.40
C ARG A 16 -4.26 -10.60 -6.59
N ILE A 17 -3.64 -10.55 -7.77
CA ILE A 17 -2.47 -9.68 -8.03
C ILE A 17 -2.84 -8.22 -7.80
N ILE A 18 -3.98 -7.76 -8.35
CA ILE A 18 -4.44 -6.37 -8.17
C ILE A 18 -4.68 -6.08 -6.69
N LEU A 19 -5.41 -6.95 -5.99
CA LEU A 19 -5.78 -6.72 -4.59
C LEU A 19 -4.56 -6.78 -3.65
N GLN A 20 -3.65 -7.73 -3.87
CA GLN A 20 -2.39 -7.84 -3.13
C GLN A 20 -1.45 -6.67 -3.39
N SER A 21 -1.55 -6.02 -4.55
CA SER A 21 -0.74 -4.86 -4.92
C SER A 21 -1.34 -3.52 -4.47
N GLY A 22 -2.43 -3.54 -3.69
CA GLY A 22 -3.06 -2.35 -3.14
C GLY A 22 -4.15 -1.73 -4.02
N GLY A 23 -4.71 -2.50 -4.95
CA GLY A 23 -5.81 -2.05 -5.81
C GLY A 23 -7.12 -1.82 -5.06
N GLU A 24 -7.96 -0.98 -5.66
CA GLU A 24 -9.34 -0.68 -5.25
C GLU A 24 -10.25 -1.88 -5.54
N THR A 25 -11.27 -2.07 -4.71
CA THR A 25 -12.11 -3.28 -4.73
C THR A 25 -12.94 -3.37 -6.01
N TYR A 26 -13.68 -2.32 -6.36
CA TYR A 26 -14.46 -2.29 -7.61
C TYR A 26 -13.62 -2.59 -8.87
N ARG A 27 -12.34 -2.19 -8.92
CA ARG A 27 -11.46 -2.43 -10.07
C ARG A 27 -11.03 -3.89 -10.18
N VAL A 28 -10.88 -4.56 -9.04
CA VAL A 28 -10.65 -6.00 -8.98
C VAL A 28 -11.86 -6.75 -9.55
N GLU A 29 -13.07 -6.37 -9.14
CA GLU A 29 -14.31 -6.96 -9.64
C GLU A 29 -14.49 -6.75 -11.14
N GLU A 30 -14.31 -5.52 -11.62
CA GLU A 30 -14.39 -5.20 -13.05
C GLU A 30 -13.39 -6.03 -13.87
N THR A 31 -12.17 -6.23 -13.36
CA THR A 31 -11.13 -7.03 -14.03
C THR A 31 -11.50 -8.51 -14.08
N ILE A 32 -11.99 -9.08 -12.97
CA ILE A 32 -12.46 -10.47 -12.90
C ILE A 32 -13.55 -10.70 -13.94
N LEU A 33 -14.57 -9.84 -13.95
CA LEU A 33 -15.70 -9.94 -14.87
C LEU A 33 -15.25 -9.80 -16.33
N ARG A 34 -14.36 -8.85 -16.61
CA ARG A 34 -13.81 -8.66 -17.97
C ARG A 34 -13.10 -9.90 -18.49
N ILE A 35 -12.28 -10.55 -17.66
CA ILE A 35 -11.58 -11.79 -18.02
C ILE A 35 -12.60 -12.91 -18.27
N CYS A 36 -13.56 -13.11 -17.36
CA CYS A 36 -14.59 -14.13 -17.53
C CYS A 36 -15.37 -13.97 -18.84
N TYR A 37 -15.83 -12.75 -19.15
CA TYR A 37 -16.60 -12.49 -20.37
C TYR A 37 -15.76 -12.58 -21.65
N ALA A 38 -14.47 -12.24 -21.61
CA ALA A 38 -13.57 -12.42 -22.75
C ALA A 38 -13.42 -13.89 -23.17
N PHE A 39 -13.55 -14.83 -22.24
CA PHE A 39 -13.53 -16.28 -22.50
C PHE A 39 -14.94 -16.89 -22.62
N ASN A 40 -15.94 -16.09 -23.02
CA ASN A 40 -17.30 -16.55 -23.34
C ASN A 40 -18.06 -17.26 -22.19
N VAL A 41 -17.77 -16.88 -20.94
CA VAL A 41 -18.58 -17.29 -19.78
C VAL A 41 -19.96 -16.63 -19.85
N LYS A 42 -21.03 -17.40 -19.63
CA LYS A 42 -22.42 -16.92 -19.76
C LYS A 42 -22.81 -15.92 -18.67
N LYS A 43 -22.45 -16.23 -17.42
CA LYS A 43 -22.69 -15.38 -16.26
C LYS A 43 -21.52 -15.48 -15.30
N ALA A 44 -21.03 -14.35 -14.84
CA ALA A 44 -20.02 -14.28 -13.79
C ALA A 44 -20.44 -13.23 -12.75
N ASP A 45 -20.26 -13.57 -11.48
CA ASP A 45 -20.45 -12.69 -10.34
C ASP A 45 -19.15 -12.69 -9.52
N SER A 46 -18.74 -11.52 -9.02
CA SER A 46 -17.56 -11.38 -8.15
C SER A 46 -17.94 -10.58 -6.92
N PHE A 47 -17.38 -10.97 -5.78
CA PHE A 47 -17.48 -10.22 -4.53
C PHE A 47 -16.09 -10.12 -3.91
N VAL A 48 -15.60 -8.90 -3.75
CA VAL A 48 -14.23 -8.64 -3.30
C VAL A 48 -14.24 -7.85 -2.00
N THR A 49 -13.34 -8.22 -1.10
CA THR A 49 -13.04 -7.50 0.12
C THR A 49 -11.52 -7.34 0.25
N PRO A 50 -11.01 -6.45 1.11
CA PRO A 50 -9.57 -6.30 1.29
C PRO A 50 -8.82 -7.58 1.68
N THR A 51 -9.52 -8.59 2.22
CA THR A 51 -8.90 -9.83 2.72
C THR A 51 -9.30 -11.10 1.95
N GLY A 52 -10.07 -10.97 0.88
CA GLY A 52 -10.50 -12.12 0.10
C GLY A 52 -11.38 -11.74 -1.09
N LEU A 53 -11.39 -12.62 -2.09
CA LEU A 53 -12.26 -12.55 -3.24
C LEU A 53 -13.06 -13.85 -3.38
N MET A 54 -14.29 -13.71 -3.85
CA MET A 54 -15.20 -14.79 -4.18
C MET A 54 -15.65 -14.59 -5.63
N ILE A 55 -15.55 -15.64 -6.43
CA ILE A 55 -15.98 -15.62 -7.83
C ILE A 55 -16.95 -16.76 -8.01
N SER A 56 -18.05 -16.50 -8.69
CA SER A 56 -18.98 -17.51 -9.16
C SER A 56 -19.17 -17.35 -10.65
N LEU A 57 -19.16 -18.47 -11.37
CA LEU A 57 -19.44 -18.45 -12.79
C LEU A 57 -20.32 -19.61 -13.21
N THR A 58 -21.16 -19.36 -14.20
CA THR A 58 -22.06 -20.34 -14.80
C THR A 58 -21.61 -20.60 -16.22
N ASP A 59 -21.29 -21.85 -16.53
CA ASP A 59 -20.92 -22.27 -17.88
C ASP A 59 -22.12 -22.29 -18.83
N LYS A 60 -21.87 -22.62 -20.11
CA LYS A 60 -22.92 -22.67 -21.14
C LYS A 60 -23.95 -23.78 -20.88
N ASP A 61 -23.54 -24.83 -20.17
CA ASP A 61 -24.39 -25.98 -19.79
C ASP A 61 -25.23 -25.69 -18.54
N GLY A 62 -25.11 -24.49 -17.96
CA GLY A 62 -25.83 -24.08 -16.75
C GLY A 62 -25.21 -24.57 -15.45
N LYS A 63 -24.02 -25.18 -15.49
CA LYS A 63 -23.30 -25.60 -14.29
C LYS A 63 -22.59 -24.39 -13.69
N THR A 64 -22.82 -24.16 -12.40
CA THR A 64 -22.14 -23.11 -11.63
C THR A 64 -20.95 -23.68 -10.87
N ILE A 65 -19.81 -22.99 -10.95
CA ILE A 65 -18.64 -23.23 -10.11
C ILE A 65 -18.30 -21.95 -9.36
N SER A 66 -17.81 -22.09 -8.12
CA SER A 66 -17.41 -20.97 -7.30
C SER A 66 -16.03 -21.20 -6.70
N LEU A 67 -15.25 -20.13 -6.59
CA LEU A 67 -13.90 -20.13 -6.06
C LEU A 67 -13.78 -19.02 -5.02
N VAL A 68 -13.21 -19.37 -3.86
CA VAL A 68 -12.87 -18.41 -2.80
C VAL A 68 -11.35 -18.37 -2.66
N LYS A 69 -10.79 -17.16 -2.64
CA LYS A 69 -9.36 -16.96 -2.46
C LYS A 69 -9.10 -15.94 -1.37
N ARG A 70 -8.39 -16.36 -0.31
CA ARG A 70 -7.97 -15.47 0.78
C ARG A 70 -6.72 -14.68 0.39
N ILE A 71 -6.71 -13.41 0.77
CA ILE A 71 -5.54 -12.54 0.64
C ILE A 71 -4.86 -12.44 2.01
N SER A 72 -3.67 -13.02 2.12
CA SER A 72 -2.90 -13.09 3.38
C SER A 72 -1.87 -11.97 3.54
N SER A 73 -1.43 -11.37 2.43
CA SER A 73 -0.41 -10.32 2.40
C SER A 73 -0.79 -9.26 1.39
N ARG A 74 -0.56 -7.99 1.72
CA ARG A 74 -0.78 -6.86 0.83
C ARG A 74 0.46 -5.96 0.86
N THR A 75 0.85 -5.49 -0.30
CA THR A 75 1.88 -4.49 -0.52
C THR A 75 1.35 -3.46 -1.52
N VAL A 76 2.13 -2.42 -1.81
CA VAL A 76 1.78 -1.44 -2.83
C VAL A 76 2.67 -1.66 -4.04
N ASN A 77 2.05 -1.99 -5.17
CA ASN A 77 2.74 -2.04 -6.45
C ASN A 77 1.79 -1.59 -7.57
N LEU A 78 1.78 -0.29 -7.85
CA LEU A 78 0.93 0.30 -8.88
C LEU A 78 1.29 -0.18 -10.29
N GLU A 79 2.54 -0.58 -10.52
CA GLU A 79 2.98 -1.13 -11.81
C GLU A 79 2.30 -2.46 -12.11
N LYS A 80 2.26 -3.40 -11.14
CA LYS A 80 1.53 -4.67 -11.28
C LYS A 80 0.05 -4.43 -11.54
N ILE A 81 -0.57 -3.47 -10.83
CA ILE A 81 -1.97 -3.09 -11.06
C ILE A 81 -2.16 -2.61 -12.50
N SER A 82 -1.28 -1.73 -12.99
CA SER A 82 -1.35 -1.21 -14.36
C SER A 82 -1.22 -2.34 -15.38
N GLN A 83 -0.22 -3.22 -15.22
CA GLN A 83 0.04 -4.32 -16.15
C GLN A 83 -1.12 -5.32 -16.23
N VAL A 84 -1.74 -5.68 -15.09
CA VAL A 84 -2.94 -6.55 -15.10
C VAL A 84 -4.13 -5.83 -15.73
N ASN A 85 -4.33 -4.54 -15.46
CA ASN A 85 -5.39 -3.76 -16.08
C ASN A 85 -5.22 -3.70 -17.61
N ASP A 86 -4.02 -3.43 -18.10
CA ASP A 86 -3.71 -3.37 -19.52
C ASP A 86 -3.94 -4.74 -20.20
N LEU A 87 -3.53 -5.82 -19.55
CA LEU A 87 -3.78 -7.18 -20.01
C LEU A 87 -5.28 -7.49 -20.09
N SER A 88 -6.05 -7.10 -19.07
CA SER A 88 -7.52 -7.29 -19.06
C SER A 88 -8.20 -6.52 -20.19
N ARG A 89 -7.76 -5.28 -20.46
CA ARG A 89 -8.31 -4.45 -21.55
C ARG A 89 -7.93 -5.03 -22.93
N ALA A 90 -6.73 -5.57 -23.06
CA ALA A 90 -6.28 -6.22 -24.28
C ALA A 90 -7.16 -7.44 -24.64
N LEU A 91 -7.64 -8.19 -23.64
CA LEU A 91 -8.57 -9.31 -23.86
C LEU A 91 -9.91 -8.90 -24.48
N SER A 92 -10.38 -7.68 -24.22
CA SER A 92 -11.62 -7.19 -24.83
C SER A 92 -11.46 -6.76 -26.29
N SER A 93 -10.23 -6.54 -26.77
CA SER A 93 -9.93 -6.03 -28.12
C SER A 93 -9.16 -7.01 -28.99
N LYS A 94 -8.52 -8.03 -28.41
CA LYS A 94 -7.71 -9.04 -29.09
C LYS A 94 -8.11 -10.44 -28.60
N SER A 95 -8.17 -11.40 -29.52
CA SER A 95 -8.32 -12.81 -29.19
C SER A 95 -6.99 -13.39 -28.70
N LEU A 96 -6.64 -13.12 -27.44
CA LEU A 96 -5.48 -13.72 -26.78
C LEU A 96 -5.83 -15.14 -26.31
N SER A 97 -4.89 -16.06 -26.44
CA SER A 97 -5.08 -17.43 -25.93
C SER A 97 -5.02 -17.44 -24.40
N LEU A 98 -5.73 -18.40 -23.80
CA LEU A 98 -5.75 -18.59 -22.35
C LEU A 98 -4.33 -18.82 -21.79
N ASP A 99 -3.54 -19.65 -22.48
CA ASP A 99 -2.15 -19.97 -22.11
C ASP A 99 -1.25 -18.71 -22.06
N TYR A 100 -1.43 -17.80 -23.03
CA TYR A 100 -0.67 -16.55 -23.06
C TYR A 100 -0.99 -15.65 -21.87
N VAL A 101 -2.27 -15.56 -21.48
CA VAL A 101 -2.69 -14.72 -20.35
C VAL A 101 -2.20 -15.32 -19.02
N GLU A 102 -2.29 -16.65 -18.86
CA GLU A 102 -1.76 -17.35 -17.69
C GLU A 102 -0.26 -17.06 -17.51
N GLN A 103 0.53 -17.24 -18.58
CA GLN A 103 1.97 -16.94 -18.55
C GLN A 103 2.23 -15.46 -18.24
N ARG A 104 1.51 -14.54 -18.89
CA ARG A 104 1.71 -13.10 -18.68
C ARG A 104 1.38 -12.68 -17.26
N LEU A 105 0.33 -13.22 -16.64
CA LEU A 105 0.02 -12.95 -15.22
C LEU A 105 1.11 -13.48 -14.30
N GLU A 106 1.67 -14.66 -14.58
CA GLU A 106 2.76 -15.22 -13.79
C GLU A 106 4.02 -14.36 -13.87
N GLU A 107 4.35 -13.83 -15.06
CA GLU A 107 5.45 -12.87 -15.25
C GLU A 107 5.21 -11.58 -14.46
N ILE A 108 4.00 -11.02 -14.51
CA ILE A 108 3.64 -9.80 -13.76
C ILE A 108 3.76 -10.04 -12.24
N ASP A 109 3.29 -11.19 -11.75
CA ASP A 109 3.34 -11.50 -10.33
C ASP A 109 4.77 -11.73 -9.82
N LYS A 110 5.63 -12.36 -10.62
CA LYS A 110 7.04 -12.58 -10.30
C LYS A 110 7.93 -11.35 -10.53
N ALA A 111 7.43 -10.31 -11.19
CA ALA A 111 8.19 -9.10 -11.44
C ALA A 111 8.70 -8.51 -10.11
N PRO A 112 10.02 -8.26 -9.99
CA PRO A 112 10.60 -7.70 -8.78
C PRO A 112 10.10 -6.26 -8.58
N GLY A 113 9.96 -5.87 -7.31
CA GLY A 113 9.77 -4.47 -6.97
C GLY A 113 11.05 -3.65 -7.10
N TYR A 114 10.96 -2.36 -6.76
CA TYR A 114 12.12 -1.50 -6.64
C TYR A 114 13.12 -2.04 -5.62
N SER A 115 14.42 -1.93 -5.92
CA SER A 115 15.48 -2.31 -4.98
C SER A 115 15.44 -1.46 -3.71
N ASP A 116 15.90 -2.03 -2.59
CA ASP A 116 15.96 -1.34 -1.30
C ASP A 116 16.72 -0.01 -1.37
N LYS A 117 17.78 0.07 -2.20
CA LYS A 117 18.55 1.30 -2.41
C LYS A 117 17.69 2.43 -2.98
N ILE A 118 16.85 2.14 -3.96
CA ILE A 118 15.92 3.11 -4.55
C ILE A 118 14.87 3.51 -3.51
N LEU A 119 14.34 2.55 -2.77
CA LEU A 119 13.35 2.82 -1.73
C LEU A 119 13.91 3.72 -0.61
N ILE A 120 15.15 3.49 -0.19
CA ILE A 120 15.85 4.32 0.82
C ILE A 120 16.06 5.74 0.28
N LEU A 121 16.58 5.87 -0.94
CA LEU A 121 16.78 7.17 -1.57
C LEU A 121 15.47 7.94 -1.72
N ALA A 122 14.42 7.29 -2.22
CA ALA A 122 13.10 7.88 -2.34
C ALA A 122 12.54 8.30 -0.98
N SER A 123 12.70 7.47 0.06
CA SER A 123 12.26 7.78 1.42
C SER A 123 12.97 9.01 2.00
N ALA A 124 14.28 9.13 1.76
CA ALA A 124 15.05 10.32 2.12
C ALA A 124 14.48 11.57 1.44
N LEU A 125 14.35 11.53 0.11
CA LEU A 125 13.84 12.65 -0.68
C LEU A 125 12.42 13.05 -0.27
N ILE A 126 11.53 12.08 -0.04
CA ILE A 126 10.18 12.31 0.46
C ILE A 126 10.24 13.11 1.76
N ALA A 127 10.98 12.63 2.77
CA ALA A 127 11.09 13.30 4.06
C ALA A 127 11.65 14.73 3.91
N GLY A 128 12.73 14.90 3.13
CA GLY A 128 13.33 16.21 2.85
C GLY A 128 12.35 17.19 2.18
N PHE A 129 11.74 16.80 1.07
CA PHE A 129 10.86 17.68 0.30
C PHE A 129 9.55 17.99 1.04
N PHE A 130 9.00 17.06 1.81
CA PHE A 130 7.85 17.37 2.67
C PHE A 130 8.22 18.37 3.76
N THR A 131 9.41 18.27 4.35
CA THR A 131 9.88 19.29 5.31
C THR A 131 9.96 20.68 4.68
N LEU A 132 10.48 20.81 3.45
CA LEU A 132 10.46 22.07 2.72
C LEU A 132 9.03 22.52 2.38
N LEU A 133 8.15 21.60 1.97
CA LEU A 133 6.76 21.88 1.66
C LEU A 133 6.01 22.49 2.86
N PHE A 134 6.32 22.05 4.08
CA PHE A 134 5.73 22.60 5.30
C PHE A 134 6.43 23.87 5.82
N GLY A 135 7.40 24.40 5.08
CA GLY A 135 8.08 25.66 5.40
C GLY A 135 9.39 25.52 6.19
N GLY A 136 9.97 24.31 6.24
CA GLY A 136 11.33 24.12 6.74
C GLY A 136 12.39 24.72 5.81
N ASN A 137 13.59 24.95 6.32
CA ASN A 137 14.72 25.47 5.54
C ASN A 137 15.65 24.35 5.03
N LEU A 138 16.74 24.72 4.36
CA LEU A 138 17.72 23.76 3.84
C LEU A 138 18.42 22.92 4.92
N ARG A 139 18.63 23.45 6.13
CA ARG A 139 19.20 22.65 7.24
C ARG A 139 18.22 21.56 7.66
N ASP A 140 16.95 21.94 7.83
CA ASP A 140 15.86 21.01 8.16
C ASP A 140 15.68 19.93 7.08
N PHE A 141 15.85 20.30 5.81
CA PHE A 141 15.84 19.38 4.67
C PHE A 141 16.92 18.29 4.81
N PHE A 142 18.18 18.65 5.07
CA PHE A 142 19.26 17.66 5.21
C PHE A 142 19.08 16.77 6.44
N VAL A 143 18.57 17.30 7.55
CA VAL A 143 18.19 16.48 8.71
C VAL A 143 17.09 15.49 8.32
N SER A 144 16.06 15.95 7.61
CA SER A 144 14.93 15.12 7.21
C SER A 144 15.33 14.04 6.18
N LEU A 145 16.28 14.32 5.27
CA LEU A 145 16.88 13.31 4.39
C LEU A 145 17.46 12.16 5.23
N LEU A 146 18.25 12.48 6.26
CA LEU A 146 18.85 11.48 7.15
C LEU A 146 17.78 10.69 7.91
N ILE A 147 16.75 11.36 8.43
CA ILE A 147 15.63 10.70 9.09
C ILE A 147 14.93 9.73 8.13
N GLY A 148 14.65 10.15 6.89
CA GLY A 148 14.01 9.29 5.89
C GLY A 148 14.82 8.03 5.58
N VAL A 149 16.16 8.12 5.51
CA VAL A 149 17.05 6.96 5.38
C VAL A 149 16.92 6.03 6.59
N ILE A 150 17.04 6.58 7.80
CA ILE A 150 17.04 5.79 9.04
C ILE A 150 15.69 5.11 9.25
N VAL A 151 14.58 5.84 9.10
CA VAL A 151 13.23 5.29 9.25
C VAL A 151 12.96 4.20 8.22
N LYS A 152 13.44 4.35 6.97
CA LYS A 152 13.27 3.30 5.96
C LYS A 152 14.11 2.06 6.27
N LEU A 153 15.37 2.22 6.68
CA LEU A 153 16.22 1.11 7.10
C LEU A 153 15.64 0.35 8.30
N LEU A 154 15.09 1.09 9.27
CA LEU A 154 14.36 0.53 10.41
C LEU A 154 13.16 -0.30 9.93
N SER A 155 12.32 0.27 9.06
CA SER A 155 11.15 -0.42 8.50
C SER A 155 11.54 -1.71 7.78
N LEU A 156 12.57 -1.69 6.92
CA LEU A 156 13.05 -2.89 6.21
C LEU A 156 13.57 -3.96 7.19
N SER A 157 14.33 -3.55 8.20
CA SER A 157 14.91 -4.47 9.18
C SER A 157 13.85 -5.15 10.04
N LEU A 158 12.85 -4.39 10.51
CA LEU A 158 11.75 -4.92 11.34
C LEU A 158 10.78 -5.77 10.53
N ASN A 159 10.57 -5.46 9.26
CA ASN A 159 9.75 -6.29 8.37
C ASN A 159 10.42 -7.65 8.10
N ASN A 160 11.75 -7.71 8.02
CA ASN A 160 12.48 -8.99 7.86
C ASN A 160 12.25 -9.97 9.02
N ILE A 161 12.05 -9.45 10.25
CA ILE A 161 11.71 -10.26 11.43
C ILE A 161 10.20 -10.30 11.72
N ARG A 162 9.35 -9.87 10.76
CA ARG A 162 7.88 -9.95 10.79
C ARG A 162 7.22 -9.23 11.97
N ILE A 163 7.77 -8.09 12.38
CA ILE A 163 7.11 -7.22 13.36
C ILE A 163 5.84 -6.63 12.73
N ASN A 164 4.80 -6.44 13.55
CA ASN A 164 3.55 -5.84 13.09
C ASN A 164 3.74 -4.37 12.69
N GLU A 165 3.16 -3.97 11.56
CA GLU A 165 3.18 -2.61 11.02
C GLU A 165 2.81 -1.52 12.05
N PHE A 166 1.92 -1.81 13.01
CA PHE A 166 1.63 -0.90 14.11
C PHE A 166 2.89 -0.51 14.88
N PHE A 167 3.71 -1.47 15.28
CA PHE A 167 4.95 -1.21 16.03
C PHE A 167 6.03 -0.59 15.15
N ILE A 168 6.10 -0.97 13.87
CA ILE A 168 7.04 -0.37 12.91
C ILE A 168 6.74 1.12 12.75
N ASN A 169 5.48 1.48 12.55
CA ASN A 169 5.05 2.87 12.40
C ASN A 169 5.21 3.68 13.69
N SER A 170 4.94 3.07 14.84
CA SER A 170 5.17 3.70 16.14
C SER A 170 6.66 3.97 16.40
N LEU A 171 7.53 2.99 16.17
CA LEU A 171 8.97 3.19 16.34
C LEU A 171 9.55 4.15 15.30
N GLY A 172 9.06 4.10 14.06
CA GLY A 172 9.41 5.05 13.02
C GLY A 172 9.08 6.50 13.41
N GLY A 173 7.87 6.74 13.92
CA GLY A 173 7.47 8.04 14.44
C GLY A 173 8.33 8.50 15.63
N ALA A 174 8.62 7.59 16.56
CA ALA A 174 9.47 7.86 17.72
C ALA A 174 10.90 8.25 17.31
N VAL A 175 11.52 7.48 16.41
CA VAL A 175 12.88 7.73 15.91
C VAL A 175 12.94 9.04 15.12
N ALA A 176 11.95 9.30 14.27
CA ALA A 176 11.87 10.57 13.53
C ALA A 176 11.80 11.77 14.48
N SER A 177 10.91 11.72 15.48
CA SER A 177 10.79 12.78 16.47
C SER A 177 12.05 12.96 17.32
N LEU A 178 12.69 11.87 17.74
CA LEU A 178 13.89 11.94 18.57
C LEU A 178 15.05 12.60 17.81
N ILE A 179 15.29 12.19 16.56
CA ILE A 179 16.36 12.76 15.74
C ILE A 179 16.08 14.23 15.44
N ALA A 180 14.83 14.59 15.13
CA ALA A 180 14.44 15.98 14.91
C ALA A 180 14.76 16.85 16.12
N LEU A 181 14.32 16.45 17.32
CA LEU A 181 14.55 17.18 18.56
C LEU A 181 16.04 17.32 18.89
N ILE A 182 16.81 16.23 18.78
CA ILE A 182 18.26 16.25 18.99
C ILE A 182 18.93 17.18 17.97
N SER A 183 18.52 17.16 16.71
CA SER A 183 19.13 17.97 15.66
C SER A 183 18.98 19.47 15.93
N VAL A 184 17.81 19.90 16.41
CA VAL A 184 17.56 21.31 16.76
C VAL A 184 18.28 21.68 18.04
N TYR A 185 18.32 20.79 19.02
CA TYR A 185 19.08 20.99 20.26
C TYR A 185 20.58 21.18 20.03
N LEU A 186 21.15 20.47 19.05
CA LEU A 186 22.54 20.63 18.66
C LEU A 186 22.78 21.82 17.69
N GLY A 187 21.74 22.56 17.31
CA GLY A 187 21.81 23.68 16.36
C GLY A 187 22.05 23.27 14.90
N ILE A 188 21.91 21.96 14.59
CA ILE A 188 22.03 21.41 13.23
C ILE A 188 20.75 21.73 12.46
N GLY A 189 19.60 21.39 13.02
CA GLY A 189 18.27 21.79 12.52
C GLY A 189 17.83 23.12 13.13
N GLN A 190 16.78 23.72 12.58
CA GLN A 190 16.21 24.98 13.11
C GLN A 190 14.75 24.84 13.53
N ASN A 191 13.96 24.01 12.83
CA ASN A 191 12.51 23.89 13.11
C ASN A 191 12.12 22.43 13.37
N GLU A 192 12.03 22.04 14.64
CA GLU A 192 11.72 20.67 15.03
C GLU A 192 10.33 20.24 14.55
N ASP A 193 9.35 21.15 14.60
CA ASP A 193 7.99 20.87 14.15
C ASP A 193 7.96 20.52 12.66
N LYS A 194 8.68 21.27 11.81
CA LYS A 194 8.76 21.04 10.36
C LYS A 194 9.49 19.75 10.02
N ILE A 195 10.62 19.48 10.69
CA ILE A 195 11.38 18.24 10.51
C ILE A 195 10.51 17.03 10.90
N ILE A 196 9.78 17.11 12.01
CA ILE A 196 8.92 16.03 12.50
C ILE A 196 7.78 15.76 11.51
N ILE A 197 6.97 16.77 11.17
CA ILE A 197 5.81 16.56 10.27
C ILE A 197 6.25 16.15 8.87
N GLY A 198 7.36 16.68 8.36
CA GLY A 198 7.88 16.33 7.05
C GLY A 198 8.44 14.90 7.00
N SER A 199 9.15 14.48 8.04
CA SER A 199 9.69 13.11 8.13
C SER A 199 8.60 12.06 8.36
N ILE A 200 7.58 12.36 9.17
CA ILE A 200 6.47 11.45 9.45
C ILE A 200 5.60 11.21 8.22
N MET A 201 5.55 12.13 7.25
CA MET A 201 4.79 11.93 6.00
C MET A 201 5.19 10.66 5.23
N LEU A 202 6.40 10.14 5.44
CA LEU A 202 6.82 8.85 4.91
C LEU A 202 5.96 7.67 5.41
N LEU A 203 5.46 7.76 6.64
CA LEU A 203 4.70 6.71 7.33
C LEU A 203 3.19 6.85 7.12
N VAL A 204 2.73 8.00 6.62
CA VAL A 204 1.31 8.30 6.48
C VAL A 204 0.69 7.39 5.40
N PRO A 205 -0.43 6.69 5.69
CA PRO A 205 -1.00 5.70 4.80
C PRO A 205 -1.87 6.33 3.69
N GLY A 206 -1.30 7.26 2.91
CA GLY A 206 -2.04 8.06 1.94
C GLY A 206 -2.85 7.23 0.95
N LEU A 207 -2.26 6.18 0.36
CA LEU A 207 -2.96 5.31 -0.59
C LEU A 207 -4.13 4.55 0.06
N ILE A 208 -3.99 4.09 1.30
CA ILE A 208 -5.06 3.38 2.02
C ILE A 208 -6.23 4.34 2.27
N ILE A 209 -5.95 5.59 2.67
CA ILE A 209 -6.96 6.63 2.86
C ILE A 209 -7.68 6.92 1.55
N THR A 210 -6.95 7.14 0.46
CA THR A 210 -7.54 7.39 -0.86
C THR A 210 -8.43 6.23 -1.31
N ASN A 211 -7.96 4.99 -1.14
CA ASN A 211 -8.74 3.80 -1.48
C ASN A 211 -9.98 3.64 -0.59
N ALA A 212 -9.89 3.93 0.70
CA ALA A 212 -11.04 3.87 1.61
C ALA A 212 -12.16 4.80 1.16
N ILE A 213 -11.82 6.04 0.78
CA ILE A 213 -12.77 7.03 0.26
C ILE A 213 -13.36 6.54 -1.07
N ARG A 214 -12.52 6.06 -1.98
CA ARG A 214 -12.95 5.61 -3.31
C ARG A 214 -13.85 4.38 -3.26
N ASP A 215 -13.50 3.39 -2.45
CA ASP A 215 -14.32 2.19 -2.23
C ASP A 215 -15.67 2.58 -1.61
N THR A 216 -15.69 3.51 -0.65
CA THR A 216 -16.95 4.02 -0.06
C THR A 216 -17.84 4.70 -1.09
N ILE A 217 -17.27 5.57 -1.94
CA ILE A 217 -18.01 6.28 -3.00
C ILE A 217 -18.54 5.29 -4.05
N ALA A 218 -17.78 4.23 -4.35
CA ALA A 218 -18.18 3.18 -5.28
C ALA A 218 -19.27 2.24 -4.73
N GLY A 219 -19.62 2.34 -3.44
CA GLY A 219 -20.61 1.48 -2.78
C GLY A 219 -20.01 0.24 -2.10
N ASP A 220 -18.69 0.05 -2.14
CA ASP A 220 -17.95 -1.03 -1.47
C ASP A 220 -17.75 -0.74 0.03
N LEU A 221 -18.86 -0.62 0.77
CA LEU A 221 -18.86 -0.14 2.16
C LEU A 221 -17.97 -0.96 3.10
N VAL A 222 -17.98 -2.29 2.97
CA VAL A 222 -17.15 -3.19 3.79
C VAL A 222 -15.67 -2.92 3.55
N SER A 223 -15.28 -2.71 2.29
CA SER A 223 -13.90 -2.38 1.92
C SER A 223 -13.50 -0.99 2.42
N GLY A 224 -14.37 0.00 2.18
CA GLY A 224 -14.17 1.38 2.61
C GLY A 224 -13.95 1.51 4.11
N ILE A 225 -14.85 0.93 4.92
CA ILE A 225 -14.74 0.94 6.39
C ILE A 225 -13.48 0.19 6.84
N SER A 226 -13.20 -0.99 6.29
CA SER A 226 -12.02 -1.78 6.67
C SER A 226 -10.71 -1.01 6.46
N ARG A 227 -10.56 -0.36 5.29
CA ARG A 227 -9.38 0.44 4.96
C ARG A 227 -9.32 1.73 5.79
N ALA A 228 -10.45 2.37 6.08
CA ALA A 228 -10.49 3.55 6.93
C ALA A 228 -10.02 3.24 8.36
N VAL A 229 -10.47 2.11 8.92
CA VAL A 229 -10.03 1.63 10.23
C VAL A 229 -8.54 1.30 10.20
N GLU A 230 -8.06 0.60 9.16
CA GLU A 230 -6.63 0.31 8.97
C GLU A 230 -5.77 1.59 8.95
N ALA A 231 -6.15 2.59 8.16
CA ALA A 231 -5.46 3.88 8.10
C ALA A 231 -5.48 4.62 9.44
N THR A 232 -6.59 4.54 10.18
CA THR A 232 -6.73 5.15 11.51
C THR A 232 -5.75 4.52 12.51
N PHE A 233 -5.62 3.19 12.52
CA PHE A 233 -4.66 2.51 13.39
C PHE A 233 -3.21 2.87 13.06
N ILE A 234 -2.87 3.04 11.78
CA ILE A 234 -1.54 3.52 11.37
C ILE A 234 -1.31 4.94 11.89
N ALA A 235 -2.28 5.85 11.73
CA ALA A 235 -2.18 7.22 12.24
C ALA A 235 -2.01 7.26 13.77
N ILE A 236 -2.77 6.43 14.50
CA ILE A 236 -2.64 6.28 15.96
C ILE A 236 -1.25 5.78 16.34
N ALA A 237 -0.72 4.77 15.63
CA ALA A 237 0.61 4.23 15.91
C ALA A 237 1.70 5.30 15.82
N ILE A 238 1.68 6.06 14.72
CA ILE A 238 2.58 7.19 14.47
C ILE A 238 2.46 8.25 15.57
N ALA A 239 1.23 8.62 15.93
CA ALA A 239 0.95 9.60 16.97
C ALA A 239 1.43 9.15 18.36
N ILE A 240 1.25 7.87 18.70
CA ILE A 240 1.78 7.29 19.95
C ILE A 240 3.31 7.37 19.97
N GLY A 241 3.96 6.97 18.87
CA GLY A 241 5.41 6.94 18.78
C GLY A 241 6.04 8.33 18.93
N SER A 242 5.64 9.23 18.03
CA SER A 242 6.10 10.62 18.02
C SER A 242 5.70 11.36 19.30
N GLY A 243 4.43 11.27 19.70
CA GLY A 243 3.89 11.96 20.87
C GLY A 243 4.54 11.53 22.19
N THR A 244 4.87 10.24 22.34
CA THR A 244 5.60 9.74 23.51
C THR A 244 6.97 10.40 23.62
N VAL A 245 7.73 10.41 22.52
CA VAL A 245 9.07 11.00 22.49
C VAL A 245 9.02 12.50 22.77
N ILE A 246 8.12 13.21 22.08
CA ILE A 246 7.93 14.66 22.27
C ILE A 246 7.60 14.97 23.75
N LYS A 247 6.65 14.23 24.34
CA LYS A 247 6.25 14.43 25.74
C LYS A 247 7.41 14.17 26.71
N LEU A 248 8.15 13.07 26.53
CA LEU A 248 9.29 12.74 27.37
C LEU A 248 10.39 13.80 27.25
N TRP A 249 10.70 14.25 26.03
CA TRP A 249 11.68 15.30 25.80
C TRP A 249 11.33 16.57 26.57
N PHE A 250 10.11 17.07 26.40
CA PHE A 250 9.64 18.28 27.09
C PHE A 250 9.61 18.15 28.61
N THR A 251 9.31 16.96 29.13
CA THR A 251 9.24 16.72 30.58
C THR A 251 10.62 16.68 31.23
N TYR A 252 11.61 16.02 30.60
CA TYR A 252 12.91 15.78 31.23
C TYR A 252 13.98 16.81 30.87
N LEU A 253 13.98 17.32 29.64
CA LEU A 253 15.02 18.25 29.17
C LEU A 253 14.60 19.71 29.32
N GLY A 254 13.34 19.96 29.72
CA GLY A 254 12.76 21.29 29.80
C GLY A 254 12.65 21.87 28.39
N GLY A 255 11.43 21.98 27.87
CA GLY A 255 11.21 22.54 26.53
C GLY A 255 12.06 23.75 26.24
N PHE A 256 12.57 23.84 25.00
CA PHE A 256 13.52 24.85 24.56
C PHE A 256 13.21 26.20 25.21
N ASN A 257 13.99 26.55 26.23
CA ASN A 257 13.98 27.88 26.81
C ASN A 257 14.63 28.79 25.77
N ILE A 258 13.83 29.26 24.83
CA ILE A 258 14.14 30.40 23.97
C ILE A 258 13.58 31.63 24.67
#